data_AF-A0A1C9CJK5-F1
#
_entry.id   AF-A0A1C9CJK5-F1
#
_cell.length_a   1.000
_cell.length_b   1.000
_cell.length_c   1.000
_cell.angle_alpha   90.00
_cell.angle_beta   90.00
_cell.angle_gamma   90.00
#
_symmetry.space_group_name_H-M   'P 1'
#
loop_
_entity.id
_entity.type
_entity.pdbx_description
1 polymer ?
#
loop_
_entity_poly.entity_id
_entity_poly.type
_entity_poly.pdbx_seq_one_letter_code
_entity_poly.pdbx_strand_id
1 'polypeptide(L)' 'YCGLIPPSLQGVRYVDGGISDNLPLYELKNTITVSPFSGESDICPQDSSTNIHELRVTNTSIQFNLRNLYRL' A
#
# COMPACT_ATOMS: atom_id res chain seq x y z
N TYR A 1 4.29 -13.64 -9.35
CA TYR A 1 4.26 -12.60 -10.39
C TYR A 1 3.42 -13.13 -11.56
N CYS A 2 2.17 -12.68 -11.70
CA CYS A 2 1.45 -12.84 -12.96
C CYS A 2 2.08 -11.84 -13.94
N GLY A 3 2.54 -12.29 -15.11
CA GLY A 3 3.30 -11.47 -16.05
C GLY A 3 2.53 -10.26 -16.60
N LEU A 4 2.95 -9.73 -17.76
CA LEU A 4 2.36 -8.54 -18.39
C LEU A 4 0.85 -8.66 -18.72
N ILE A 5 0.31 -9.88 -18.72
CA ILE A 5 -1.10 -10.15 -19.05
C ILE A 5 -1.83 -10.52 -17.76
N PRO A 6 -2.78 -9.70 -17.29
CA PRO A 6 -3.57 -9.99 -16.11
C PRO A 6 -4.41 -11.26 -16.31
N PRO A 7 -4.55 -12.12 -15.28
CA PRO A 7 -5.40 -13.31 -15.35
C PRO A 7 -6.85 -12.93 -15.64
N SER A 8 -7.55 -13.79 -16.39
CA SER A 8 -8.97 -13.62 -16.69
C SER A 8 -9.82 -14.70 -16.06
N LEU A 9 -10.97 -14.31 -15.52
CA LEU A 9 -12.03 -15.19 -15.04
C LEU A 9 -13.34 -14.69 -15.65
N GLN A 10 -14.08 -15.58 -16.31
CA GLN A 10 -15.37 -15.25 -16.95
C GLN A 10 -15.31 -14.07 -17.94
N GLY A 11 -14.19 -13.92 -18.65
CA GLY A 11 -14.00 -12.83 -19.63
C GLY A 11 -13.59 -11.47 -19.01
N VAL A 12 -13.53 -11.37 -17.69
CA VAL A 12 -13.06 -10.17 -16.97
C VAL A 12 -11.59 -10.36 -16.59
N ARG A 13 -10.78 -9.31 -16.74
CA ARG A 13 -9.36 -9.30 -16.33
C ARG A 13 -9.23 -8.73 -14.92
N TYR A 14 -8.46 -9.39 -14.08
CA TYR A 14 -8.26 -9.00 -12.68
C TYR A 14 -6.84 -8.50 -12.47
N VAL A 15 -6.73 -7.32 -11.88
CA VAL A 15 -5.47 -6.72 -11.44
C VAL A 15 -5.37 -6.90 -9.93
N ASP A 16 -4.14 -7.05 -9.42
CA ASP A 16 -3.88 -7.16 -7.99
C ASP A 16 -4.52 -5.99 -7.21
N GLY A 17 -5.21 -6.32 -6.12
CA GLY A 17 -5.89 -5.32 -5.28
C GLY A 17 -4.93 -4.30 -4.68
N GLY A 18 -3.68 -4.69 -4.42
CA GLY A 18 -2.64 -3.77 -3.97
C GLY A 18 -2.22 -2.74 -5.01
N ILE A 19 -2.48 -2.98 -6.29
CA ILE A 19 -2.16 -2.08 -7.42
C ILE A 19 -3.37 -1.23 -7.84
N SER A 20 -4.60 -1.70 -7.60
CA SER A 20 -5.82 -0.95 -7.92
C SER A 20 -6.33 -0.13 -6.74
N ASP A 21 -6.77 -0.78 -5.66
CA ASP A 21 -7.26 -0.17 -4.42
C ASP A 21 -6.92 -1.06 -3.23
N ASN A 22 -5.81 -0.75 -2.56
CA ASN A 22 -5.27 -1.58 -1.48
C ASN A 22 -6.05 -1.43 -0.17
N LEU A 23 -6.74 -0.30 0.01
CA LEU A 23 -7.56 -0.01 1.18
C LEU A 23 -8.94 0.45 0.74
N PRO A 24 -9.77 -0.47 0.23
CA PRO A 24 -11.16 -0.16 -0.01
C PRO A 24 -11.78 0.28 1.31
N LEU A 25 -12.56 1.36 1.29
CA LEU A 25 -13.26 1.90 2.47
C LEU A 25 -12.36 2.62 3.51
N TYR A 26 -11.20 3.15 3.11
CA TYR A 26 -10.32 3.97 3.97
C TYR A 26 -11.05 5.12 4.72
N GLU A 27 -12.13 5.67 4.15
CA GLU A 27 -12.87 6.79 4.74
C GLU A 27 -13.78 6.42 5.93
N LEU A 28 -13.98 5.12 6.20
CA LEU A 28 -14.76 4.67 7.35
C LEU A 28 -13.94 4.85 8.64
N LYS A 29 -14.42 5.73 9.53
CA LYS A 29 -13.77 6.09 10.80
C LYS A 29 -13.53 4.93 11.78
N ASN A 30 -14.04 3.73 11.50
CA ASN A 30 -13.89 2.54 12.33
C ASN A 30 -12.92 1.50 11.74
N THR A 31 -12.15 1.87 10.72
CA THR A 31 -11.19 0.98 10.06
C THR A 31 -9.80 1.17 10.68
N ILE A 32 -9.17 0.09 11.14
CA ILE A 32 -7.76 0.08 11.55
C ILE A 32 -6.91 -0.22 10.33
N THR A 33 -5.97 0.66 10.01
CA THR A 33 -5.05 0.52 8.88
C THR A 33 -3.72 -0.10 9.32
N VAL A 34 -3.28 -1.12 8.59
CA VAL A 34 -2.02 -1.84 8.87
C VAL A 34 -1.14 -1.81 7.63
N SER A 35 0.09 -1.34 7.78
CA SER A 35 1.06 -1.27 6.69
C SER A 35 2.39 -1.90 7.09
N PRO A 36 3.02 -2.70 6.20
CA PRO A 36 4.38 -3.19 6.42
C PRO A 36 5.43 -2.08 6.23
N PHE A 37 5.04 -0.91 5.73
CA PHE A 37 5.91 0.24 5.50
C PHE A 37 5.65 1.33 6.55
N SER A 38 6.68 2.07 6.95
CA SER A 38 6.50 3.23 7.82
C SER A 38 5.71 4.31 7.09
N GLY A 39 4.72 4.93 7.75
CA GLY A 39 3.78 5.86 7.13
C GLY A 39 2.68 6.29 8.09
N GLU A 40 1.57 6.80 7.55
CA GLU A 40 0.40 7.30 8.28
C GLU A 40 -0.63 6.20 8.63
N SER A 41 -0.23 4.93 8.62
CA SER A 41 -1.11 3.83 9.02
C SER A 41 -1.14 3.66 10.54
N ASP A 42 -2.29 3.28 11.09
CA ASP A 42 -2.51 3.10 12.54
C ASP A 42 -1.49 2.12 13.15
N ILE A 43 -1.18 1.05 12.41
CA ILE A 43 -0.14 0.08 12.76
C ILE A 43 0.88 0.02 11.63
N CYS A 44 2.08 0.53 11.87
CA CYS A 44 3.20 0.44 10.95
C CYS A 44 4.55 0.46 11.69
N PRO A 45 5.66 0.07 11.03
CA PRO A 45 6.98 0.23 11.61
C PRO A 45 7.29 1.70 11.90
N GLN A 46 7.74 2.00 13.12
CA GLN A 46 8.18 3.34 13.50
C GLN A 46 9.65 3.52 13.10
N ASP A 47 9.89 4.06 11.91
CA ASP A 47 11.23 4.44 11.50
C ASP A 47 11.58 5.83 12.03
N SER A 48 12.76 5.96 12.65
CA SER A 48 13.24 7.19 13.28
C SER A 48 13.61 8.31 12.31
N SER A 49 13.32 8.15 11.02
CA SER A 49 13.59 9.15 9.99
C SER A 49 12.35 10.03 9.77
N THR A 50 12.45 11.29 10.17
CA THR A 50 11.53 12.37 9.76
C THR A 50 11.72 12.65 8.26
N ASN A 51 11.31 11.71 7.40
CA ASN A 51 11.39 11.93 5.97
C ASN A 51 10.14 12.71 5.52
N ILE A 52 10.40 13.84 4.87
CA ILE A 52 9.43 14.91 4.57
C ILE A 52 8.56 14.56 3.35
N HIS A 53 8.86 13.44 2.70
CA HIS A 53 8.22 12.99 1.46
C HIS A 53 7.51 11.66 1.68
N GLU A 54 6.19 11.71 1.70
CA GLU A 54 5.30 10.57 1.77
C GLU A 54 4.80 10.25 0.36
N LEU A 55 4.84 8.97 -0.01
CA LEU A 55 4.26 8.44 -1.23
C LEU A 55 2.97 7.72 -0.89
N ARG A 56 1.84 8.19 -1.44
CA ARG A 56 0.56 7.49 -1.31
C ARG A 56 0.36 6.58 -2.52
N VAL A 57 0.44 5.28 -2.32
CA VAL A 57 0.18 4.26 -3.35
C VAL A 57 -1.10 3.55 -2.98
N THR A 58 -2.11 3.59 -3.86
CA THR A 58 -3.35 2.78 -3.73
C THR A 58 -4.01 2.90 -2.35
N ASN A 59 -4.14 4.12 -1.83
CA ASN A 59 -4.63 4.47 -0.49
C ASN A 59 -3.71 4.12 0.70
N THR A 60 -2.54 3.54 0.46
CA THR A 60 -1.53 3.24 1.49
C THR A 60 -0.49 4.35 1.55
N SER A 61 -0.19 4.81 2.76
CA SER A 61 0.88 5.77 3.04
C SER A 61 2.22 5.06 3.20
N ILE A 62 3.23 5.47 2.42
CA ILE A 62 4.59 4.95 2.49
C ILE A 62 5.56 6.13 2.59
N GLN A 63 6.30 6.24 3.68
CA GLN A 63 7.38 7.23 3.79
C GLN A 63 8.53 6.87 2.86
N PHE A 64 9.05 7.86 2.14
CA PHE A 64 10.20 7.67 1.28
C PHE A 64 11.48 7.60 2.11
N ASN A 65 11.88 6.40 2.54
CA ASN A 65 13.12 6.19 3.25
C ASN A 65 13.79 4.87 2.81
N LEU A 66 15.11 4.75 3.05
CA LEU A 66 15.88 3.58 2.65
C LEU A 66 15.40 2.27 3.32
N ARG A 67 14.77 2.36 4.50
CA ARG A 67 14.25 1.18 5.21
C ARG A 67 12.99 0.66 4.54
N ASN A 68 12.09 1.54 4.10
CA ASN A 68 10.93 1.16 3.29
C ASN A 68 11.35 0.68 1.91
N LEU A 69 12.39 1.24 1.30
CA LEU A 69 12.94 0.71 0.06
C LEU A 69 13.52 -0.71 0.24
N TYR A 70 14.12 -1.00 1.40
CA TYR A 70 14.58 -2.35 1.73
C TYR A 70 13.43 -3.35 2.01
N ARG A 71 12.24 -2.85 2.40
CA ARG A 71 11.04 -3.67 2.64
C ARG A 71 10.21 -3.94 1.38
N LEU A 72 10.48 -3.22 0.29
CA LEU A 72 9.87 -3.36 -1.04
C LEU A 72 10.47 -4.56 -1.79
#